data_AF-A0A2R6B9U4-F1
#
_entry.id   AF-A0A2R6B9U4-F1
#
_cell.length_a   1.000
_cell.length_b   1.000
_cell.length_c   1.000
_cell.angle_alpha   90.00
_cell.angle_beta   90.00
_cell.angle_gamma   90.00
#
_symmetry.space_group_name_H-M   'P 1'
#
loop_
_entity.id
_entity.type
_entity.pdbx_description
1 polymer ?
#
loop_
_entity_poly.entity_id
_entity_poly.type
_entity_poly.pdbx_seq_one_letter_code
_entity_poly.pdbx_strand_id
1 'polypeptide(L)'
;MVGFDIDESTKHDLNTFDLISMFLTKLDDFPRLDLNPSQSGQIKIGKTLTGEEVSLALEDFFKHFAVLGETGSGKSTFVSKIVKNWSELDQHYLIFDWHGEYMKLLNDNSALLVTPEQDFGFDIFEYPTTADPFEHIDLLMEVFSESFDLSVSQQYVLRIALKKAYTEKGHGMSNYTKPVTVDDVIKAINEIRTYSGWEQESKLAVLRRVSKIADTGLKNLLNASQKVGFDNLTKENIIIDLGKLSDDYA
;
A
#
# COMPACT_ATOMS: atom_id res chain seq x y z
N MET A 1 18.03 4.16 3.30
CA MET A 1 18.33 5.21 2.31
C MET A 1 19.81 5.19 1.96
N VAL A 2 20.20 4.44 0.93
CA VAL A 2 21.50 4.69 0.26
C VAL A 2 21.23 5.87 -0.66
N GLY A 3 21.80 7.03 -0.33
CA GLY A 3 21.64 8.24 -1.14
C GLY A 3 22.13 7.99 -2.57
N PHE A 4 21.29 8.34 -3.54
CA PHE A 4 21.68 8.42 -4.94
C PHE A 4 22.47 9.71 -5.13
N ASP A 5 23.79 9.66 -4.89
CA ASP A 5 24.70 10.66 -5.43
C ASP A 5 24.82 10.40 -6.93
N ILE A 6 24.01 11.12 -7.70
CA ILE A 6 24.24 11.27 -9.14
C ILE A 6 25.30 12.36 -9.24
N ASP A 7 26.53 11.94 -9.48
CA ASP A 7 27.68 12.80 -9.76
C ASP A 7 27.28 13.85 -10.81
N GLU A 8 27.32 15.13 -10.43
CA GLU A 8 26.87 16.25 -11.27
C GLU A 8 27.71 16.42 -12.55
N SER A 9 28.83 15.70 -12.66
CA SER A 9 29.64 15.64 -13.88
C SER A 9 29.01 14.84 -15.04
N THR A 10 27.93 14.08 -14.79
CA THR A 10 27.28 13.21 -15.80
C THR A 10 26.03 13.79 -16.45
N LYS A 11 25.60 15.00 -16.08
CA LYS A 11 24.31 15.61 -16.51
C LYS A 11 24.20 15.97 -17.99
N HIS A 12 25.24 15.78 -18.81
CA HIS A 12 25.24 16.30 -20.19
C HIS A 12 24.94 15.31 -21.32
N ASP A 13 24.85 14.00 -21.10
CA ASP A 13 24.66 13.05 -22.23
C ASP A 13 23.79 11.81 -21.91
N LEU A 14 22.89 11.86 -20.93
CA LEU A 14 21.94 10.75 -20.71
C LEU A 14 20.60 11.07 -21.37
N ASN A 15 20.30 10.38 -22.46
CA ASN A 15 19.01 10.49 -23.12
C ASN A 15 17.95 9.64 -22.39
N THR A 16 16.67 9.89 -22.68
CA THR A 16 15.54 9.19 -22.07
C THR A 16 15.62 7.66 -22.22
N PHE A 17 16.26 7.17 -23.28
CA PHE A 17 16.45 5.74 -23.56
C PHE A 17 17.44 5.07 -22.59
N ASP A 18 18.48 5.80 -22.20
CA ASP A 18 19.48 5.32 -21.22
C ASP A 18 18.89 5.26 -19.82
N LEU A 19 18.06 6.24 -19.46
CA LEU A 19 17.30 6.23 -18.21
C LEU A 19 16.30 5.07 -18.14
N ILE A 20 15.59 4.79 -19.24
CA ILE A 20 14.68 3.64 -19.33
C ILE A 20 15.46 2.33 -19.23
N SER A 21 16.60 2.19 -19.93
CA SER A 21 17.43 0.98 -19.83
C SER A 21 17.98 0.75 -18.43
N MET A 22 18.42 1.81 -17.74
CA MET A 22 18.85 1.74 -16.34
C MET A 22 17.71 1.33 -15.39
N PHE A 23 16.49 1.77 -15.66
CA PHE A 23 15.31 1.39 -14.88
C PHE A 23 14.96 -0.09 -15.11
N LEU A 24 15.03 -0.56 -16.37
CA LEU A 24 14.75 -1.95 -16.75
C LEU A 24 15.79 -2.93 -16.20
N THR A 25 17.08 -2.58 -16.20
CA THR A 25 18.14 -3.45 -15.64
C THR A 25 17.99 -3.63 -14.13
N LYS A 26 17.48 -2.64 -13.41
CA LYS A 26 17.23 -2.75 -11.96
C LYS A 26 15.96 -3.50 -11.62
N LEU A 27 15.00 -3.62 -12.55
CA LEU A 27 13.80 -4.44 -12.36
C LEU A 27 14.13 -5.94 -12.36
N ASP A 28 15.19 -6.36 -13.06
CA ASP A 28 15.65 -7.75 -13.07
C ASP A 28 16.25 -8.23 -11.73
N ASP A 29 16.66 -7.30 -10.86
CA ASP A 29 17.26 -7.58 -9.54
C ASP A 29 16.21 -7.75 -8.41
N PHE A 30 14.91 -7.56 -8.70
CA PHE A 30 13.88 -7.82 -7.71
C PHE A 30 13.68 -9.34 -7.53
N PRO A 31 13.50 -9.82 -6.28
CA PRO A 31 13.17 -11.21 -6.03
C PRO A 31 11.90 -11.55 -6.80
N ARG A 32 12.05 -12.39 -7.83
CA ARG A 32 10.92 -12.95 -8.56
C ARG A 32 10.10 -13.73 -7.53
N LEU A 33 8.83 -13.34 -7.35
CA LEU A 33 7.85 -14.23 -6.74
C LEU A 33 8.00 -15.58 -7.44
N ASP A 34 8.07 -16.68 -6.67
CA ASP A 34 8.01 -18.03 -7.22
C ASP A 34 6.61 -18.24 -7.81
N LEU A 35 6.43 -17.72 -9.03
CA LEU A 35 5.24 -17.91 -9.82
C LEU A 35 5.20 -19.39 -10.16
N ASN A 36 4.19 -20.10 -9.66
CA ASN A 36 3.89 -21.44 -10.13
C ASN A 36 3.66 -21.36 -11.66
N PRO A 37 4.60 -21.80 -12.51
CA PRO A 37 4.50 -21.68 -13.96
C PRO A 37 3.55 -22.75 -14.55
N SER A 38 2.72 -23.34 -13.69
CA SER A 38 1.89 -24.50 -13.94
C SER A 38 0.50 -24.14 -14.48
N GLN A 39 0.11 -22.87 -14.42
CA GLN A 39 -1.22 -22.42 -14.88
C GLN A 39 -1.13 -21.78 -16.27
N SER A 40 -1.28 -22.62 -17.30
CA SER A 40 -1.45 -22.13 -18.67
C SER A 40 -2.81 -21.45 -18.82
N GLY A 41 -2.83 -20.15 -19.09
CA GLY A 41 -4.05 -19.38 -19.33
C GLY A 41 -3.81 -18.20 -20.27
N GLN A 42 -4.85 -17.80 -21.00
CA GLN A 42 -4.81 -16.58 -21.80
C GLN A 42 -5.97 -15.67 -21.42
N ILE A 43 -5.69 -14.39 -21.26
CA ILE A 43 -6.69 -13.35 -20.98
C ILE A 43 -6.90 -12.56 -22.26
N LYS A 44 -8.14 -12.59 -22.75
CA LYS A 44 -8.56 -11.78 -23.88
C LYS A 44 -8.61 -10.31 -23.47
N ILE A 45 -7.85 -9.47 -24.17
CA ILE A 45 -7.79 -8.03 -23.90
C ILE A 45 -8.58 -7.20 -24.92
N GLY A 46 -8.77 -7.71 -26.14
CA GLY A 46 -9.50 -6.96 -27.15
C GLY A 46 -9.50 -7.57 -28.55
N LYS A 47 -9.63 -6.70 -29.55
CA LYS A 47 -9.54 -7.04 -30.97
C LYS A 47 -8.72 -6.02 -31.73
N THR A 48 -8.04 -6.45 -32.79
CA THR A 48 -7.38 -5.57 -33.75
C THR A 48 -8.41 -4.81 -34.60
N LEU A 49 -7.96 -3.83 -35.37
CA LEU A 49 -8.82 -3.12 -36.34
C LEU A 49 -9.39 -4.03 -37.42
N THR A 50 -8.71 -5.14 -37.73
CA THR A 50 -9.16 -6.17 -38.68
C THR A 50 -10.11 -7.18 -38.03
N GLY A 51 -10.37 -7.06 -36.72
CA GLY A 51 -11.31 -7.90 -35.98
C GLY A 51 -10.70 -9.15 -35.35
N GLU A 52 -9.39 -9.36 -35.49
CA GLU A 52 -8.67 -10.49 -34.90
C GLU A 52 -8.59 -10.33 -33.39
N GLU A 53 -8.72 -11.44 -32.65
CA GLU A 53 -8.72 -11.38 -31.20
C GLU A 53 -7.30 -11.19 -30.67
N VAL A 54 -7.16 -10.32 -29.67
CA VAL A 54 -5.90 -10.08 -28.98
C VAL A 54 -6.04 -10.61 -27.56
N SER A 55 -5.15 -11.52 -27.21
CA SER A 55 -5.04 -12.13 -25.88
C SER A 55 -3.59 -12.04 -25.41
N LEU A 56 -3.42 -11.91 -24.09
CA LEU A 56 -2.12 -12.01 -23.44
C LEU A 56 -2.05 -13.31 -22.65
N ALA A 57 -0.85 -13.88 -22.56
CA ALA A 57 -0.63 -15.02 -21.69
C ALA A 57 -0.71 -14.56 -20.23
N LEU A 58 -1.15 -15.44 -19.32
CA LEU A 58 -1.25 -15.12 -17.90
C LEU A 58 0.09 -14.60 -17.36
N GLU A 59 1.19 -15.16 -17.85
CA GLU A 59 2.55 -14.84 -17.43
C GLU A 59 2.98 -13.41 -17.80
N ASP A 60 2.35 -12.81 -18.80
CA ASP A 60 2.65 -11.44 -19.20
C ASP A 60 2.14 -10.43 -18.17
N PHE A 61 1.09 -10.76 -17.41
CA PHE A 61 0.56 -9.88 -16.36
C PHE A 61 1.48 -9.82 -15.13
N PHE A 62 2.31 -10.84 -14.90
CA PHE A 62 3.30 -10.82 -13.82
C PHE A 62 4.48 -9.87 -14.09
N LYS A 63 4.65 -9.38 -15.32
CA LYS A 63 5.67 -8.37 -15.68
C LYS A 63 5.24 -6.94 -15.34
N HIS A 64 4.09 -6.78 -14.69
CA HIS A 64 3.39 -5.53 -14.47
C HIS A 64 2.90 -4.88 -15.78
N PHE A 65 1.83 -4.10 -15.69
CA PHE A 65 1.32 -3.34 -16.82
C PHE A 65 0.75 -2.01 -16.33
N ALA A 66 0.74 -1.03 -17.24
CA ALA A 66 0.17 0.29 -16.99
C ALA A 66 -0.98 0.55 -17.97
N VAL A 67 -2.12 1.00 -17.46
CA VAL A 67 -3.29 1.40 -18.26
C VAL A 67 -3.45 2.91 -18.18
N LEU A 68 -3.15 3.60 -19.27
CA LEU A 68 -3.14 5.06 -19.35
C LEU A 68 -4.23 5.55 -20.30
N GLY A 69 -4.86 6.68 -19.96
CA GLY A 69 -5.91 7.29 -20.75
C GLY A 69 -6.67 8.36 -19.97
N GLU A 70 -7.40 9.22 -20.67
CA GLU A 70 -8.19 10.28 -20.05
C GLU A 70 -9.41 9.73 -19.29
N THR A 71 -10.04 10.55 -18.45
CA THR A 71 -11.31 10.19 -17.80
C THR A 71 -12.38 9.87 -18.85
N GLY A 72 -13.12 8.78 -18.66
CA GLY A 72 -14.11 8.31 -19.64
C GLY A 72 -13.57 7.48 -20.80
N SER A 73 -12.25 7.29 -20.94
CA SER A 73 -11.65 6.42 -21.97
C SER A 73 -11.89 4.92 -21.76
N GLY A 74 -12.52 4.53 -20.64
CA GLY A 74 -12.84 3.13 -20.34
C GLY A 74 -11.77 2.35 -19.58
N LYS A 75 -10.82 3.03 -18.91
CA LYS A 75 -9.77 2.38 -18.10
C LYS A 75 -10.32 1.39 -17.07
N SER A 76 -11.23 1.81 -16.19
CA SER A 76 -11.85 0.94 -15.17
C SER A 76 -12.60 -0.23 -15.83
N THR A 77 -13.22 -0.01 -16.98
CA THR A 77 -13.88 -1.07 -17.76
C THR A 77 -12.90 -2.07 -18.36
N PHE A 78 -11.74 -1.60 -18.82
CA PHE A 78 -10.69 -2.47 -19.36
C PHE A 78 -10.06 -3.31 -18.25
N VAL A 79 -9.67 -2.68 -17.15
CA VAL A 79 -9.09 -3.37 -15.97
C VAL A 79 -10.10 -4.36 -15.39
N SER A 80 -11.37 -3.99 -15.23
CA SER A 80 -12.38 -4.93 -14.69
C SER A 80 -12.59 -6.16 -15.57
N LYS A 81 -12.49 -6.05 -16.91
CA LYS A 81 -12.50 -7.24 -17.79
C LYS A 81 -11.29 -8.14 -17.58
N ILE A 82 -10.10 -7.56 -17.44
CA ILE A 82 -8.88 -8.32 -17.13
C ILE A 82 -9.06 -9.06 -15.82
N VAL A 83 -9.48 -8.36 -14.75
CA VAL A 83 -9.65 -8.92 -13.42
C VAL A 83 -10.71 -10.03 -13.38
N LYS A 84 -11.81 -9.90 -14.13
CA LYS A 84 -12.80 -10.99 -14.25
C LYS A 84 -12.18 -12.25 -14.84
N ASN A 85 -11.52 -12.11 -15.99
CA ASN A 85 -10.87 -13.23 -16.66
C ASN A 85 -9.73 -13.82 -15.81
N TRP A 86 -9.02 -12.97 -15.06
CA TRP A 86 -8.01 -13.37 -14.07
C TRP A 86 -8.63 -14.26 -12.98
N SER A 87 -9.75 -13.82 -12.39
CA SER A 87 -10.47 -14.61 -11.39
C SER A 87 -11.06 -15.91 -11.93
N GLU A 88 -11.49 -15.95 -13.20
CA GLU A 88 -11.96 -17.18 -13.86
C GLU A 88 -10.85 -18.23 -14.03
N LEU A 89 -9.58 -17.80 -13.96
CA LEU A 89 -8.40 -18.67 -14.00
C LEU A 89 -7.90 -19.06 -12.59
N ASP A 90 -8.78 -18.98 -11.58
CA ASP A 90 -8.46 -19.34 -10.18
C ASP A 90 -7.30 -18.49 -9.60
N GLN A 91 -7.24 -17.21 -10.03
CA GLN A 91 -6.29 -16.24 -9.52
C GLN A 91 -7.01 -15.17 -8.68
N HIS A 92 -6.35 -14.72 -7.62
CA HIS A 92 -6.90 -13.72 -6.71
C HIS A 92 -6.47 -12.30 -7.07
N TYR A 93 -7.25 -11.31 -6.62
CA TYR A 93 -6.94 -9.90 -6.81
C TYR A 93 -7.15 -9.09 -5.53
N LEU A 94 -6.35 -8.04 -5.39
CA LEU A 94 -6.53 -6.98 -4.40
C LEU A 94 -6.66 -5.65 -5.15
N ILE A 95 -7.79 -4.97 -5.01
CA ILE A 95 -8.06 -3.68 -5.67
C ILE A 95 -8.19 -2.59 -4.63
N PHE A 96 -7.37 -1.54 -4.75
CA PHE A 96 -7.58 -0.26 -4.07
C PHE A 96 -8.44 0.64 -4.96
N ASP A 97 -9.71 0.80 -4.61
CA ASP A 97 -10.71 1.47 -5.44
C ASP A 97 -10.99 2.90 -4.95
N TRP A 98 -10.31 3.88 -5.55
CA TRP A 98 -10.48 5.29 -5.21
C TRP A 98 -11.83 5.89 -5.63
N HIS A 99 -12.57 5.25 -6.54
CA HIS A 99 -13.82 5.79 -7.07
C HIS A 99 -15.05 4.94 -6.71
N GLY A 100 -14.87 3.82 -6.00
CA GLY A 100 -15.94 2.91 -5.61
C GLY A 100 -16.68 2.25 -6.78
N GLU A 101 -16.03 2.12 -7.95
CA GLU A 101 -16.65 1.62 -9.18
C GLU A 101 -16.49 0.10 -9.36
N TYR A 102 -15.42 -0.49 -8.81
CA TYR A 102 -14.98 -1.85 -9.16
C TYR A 102 -15.91 -2.91 -8.63
N MET A 103 -16.52 -2.74 -7.46
CA MET A 103 -17.49 -3.72 -6.96
C MET A 103 -18.66 -3.90 -7.95
N LYS A 104 -19.21 -2.78 -8.45
CA LYS A 104 -20.28 -2.80 -9.46
C LYS A 104 -19.79 -3.32 -10.82
N LEU A 105 -18.60 -2.90 -11.26
CA LEU A 105 -18.04 -3.32 -12.55
C LEU A 105 -17.73 -4.82 -12.58
N LEU A 106 -17.19 -5.35 -11.48
CA LEU A 106 -16.84 -6.74 -11.35
C LEU A 106 -18.08 -7.61 -11.17
N ASN A 107 -19.05 -7.17 -10.36
CA ASN A 107 -20.23 -7.96 -10.01
C ASN A 107 -19.83 -9.36 -9.49
N ASP A 108 -18.76 -9.38 -8.70
CA ASP A 108 -18.21 -10.59 -8.09
C ASP A 108 -18.72 -10.69 -6.65
N ASN A 109 -19.68 -11.59 -6.41
CA ASN A 109 -20.24 -11.82 -5.08
C ASN A 109 -19.30 -12.60 -4.15
N SER A 110 -18.20 -13.15 -4.67
CA SER A 110 -17.16 -13.79 -3.86
C SER A 110 -16.11 -12.81 -3.36
N ALA A 111 -16.08 -11.58 -3.90
CA ALA A 111 -15.16 -10.56 -3.47
C ALA A 111 -15.52 -10.01 -2.09
N LEU A 112 -14.54 -9.98 -1.21
CA LEU A 112 -14.58 -9.35 0.09
C LEU A 112 -14.47 -7.84 -0.10
N LEU A 113 -15.54 -7.11 0.23
CA LEU A 113 -15.57 -5.65 0.16
C LEU A 113 -15.19 -5.05 1.52
N VAL A 114 -14.07 -4.34 1.57
CA VAL A 114 -13.58 -3.59 2.73
C VAL A 114 -13.94 -2.12 2.53
N THR A 115 -14.72 -1.54 3.44
CA THR A 115 -15.08 -0.11 3.40
C THR A 115 -14.86 0.58 4.75
N PRO A 116 -14.56 1.89 4.77
CA PRO A 116 -14.32 2.65 6.01
C PRO A 116 -15.49 2.69 7.01
N GLU A 117 -16.70 2.34 6.57
CA GLU A 117 -17.92 2.36 7.38
C GLU A 117 -18.13 1.05 8.15
N GLN A 118 -17.45 -0.02 7.73
CA GLN A 118 -17.56 -1.33 8.36
C GLN A 118 -16.54 -1.48 9.48
N ASP A 119 -16.85 -2.31 10.48
CA ASP A 119 -15.86 -2.78 11.46
C ASP A 119 -15.05 -3.94 10.87
N PHE A 120 -14.51 -3.72 9.66
CA PHE A 120 -13.73 -4.69 8.90
C PHE A 120 -12.64 -3.96 8.12
N GLY A 121 -11.38 -4.36 8.30
CA GLY A 121 -10.26 -3.65 7.72
C GLY A 121 -8.96 -4.45 7.69
N PHE A 122 -7.84 -3.76 7.80
CA PHE A 122 -6.50 -4.35 7.78
C PHE A 122 -5.61 -3.58 8.75
N ASP A 123 -4.69 -4.27 9.40
CA ASP A 123 -3.85 -3.64 10.43
C ASP A 123 -2.41 -3.50 9.95
N ILE A 124 -2.00 -2.26 9.69
CA ILE A 124 -0.61 -1.96 9.32
C ILE A 124 0.35 -2.09 10.52
N PHE A 125 -0.16 -2.09 11.76
CA PHE A 125 0.64 -2.30 12.96
C PHE A 125 0.79 -3.79 13.33
N GLU A 126 0.05 -4.66 12.66
CA GLU A 126 0.24 -6.10 12.79
C GLU A 126 1.49 -6.55 12.01
N TYR A 127 2.20 -7.53 12.58
CA TYR A 127 3.38 -8.12 11.99
C TYR A 127 3.45 -9.62 12.33
N PRO A 128 4.17 -10.43 11.54
CA PRO A 128 4.31 -11.85 11.82
C PRO A 128 4.90 -12.09 13.21
N THR A 129 4.33 -13.03 13.97
CA THR A 129 4.78 -13.33 15.34
C THR A 129 6.24 -13.81 15.44
N THR A 130 6.83 -14.23 14.32
CA THR A 130 8.24 -14.62 14.21
C THR A 130 9.18 -13.45 13.93
N ALA A 131 8.66 -12.27 13.57
CA ALA A 131 9.45 -11.09 13.22
C ALA A 131 9.71 -10.21 14.46
N ASP A 132 10.81 -9.44 14.43
CA ASP A 132 11.10 -8.46 15.48
C ASP A 132 10.16 -7.23 15.30
N PRO A 133 9.40 -6.80 16.33
CA PRO A 133 8.64 -5.56 16.26
C PRO A 133 9.45 -4.34 15.85
N PHE A 134 10.75 -4.30 16.16
CA PHE A 134 11.59 -3.15 15.78
C PHE A 134 11.93 -3.14 14.28
N GLU A 135 12.02 -4.30 13.63
CA GLU A 135 12.11 -4.38 12.17
C GLU A 135 10.81 -3.92 11.52
N HIS A 136 9.66 -4.29 12.10
CA HIS A 136 8.36 -3.78 11.62
C HIS A 136 8.22 -2.26 11.80
N ILE A 137 8.73 -1.70 12.91
CA ILE A 137 8.80 -0.25 13.09
C ILE A 137 9.70 0.40 12.03
N ASP A 138 10.78 -0.25 11.59
CA ASP A 138 11.63 0.26 10.50
C ASP A 138 10.84 0.33 9.18
N LEU A 139 10.09 -0.72 8.83
CA LEU A 139 9.21 -0.73 7.67
C LEU A 139 8.15 0.37 7.73
N LEU A 140 7.47 0.52 8.87
CA LEU A 140 6.50 1.61 9.08
C LEU A 140 7.16 2.98 8.95
N MET A 141 8.38 3.15 9.45
CA MET A 141 9.12 4.39 9.32
C MET A 141 9.46 4.73 7.88
N GLU A 142 9.80 3.74 7.04
CA GLU A 142 10.03 3.96 5.61
C GLU A 142 8.76 4.45 4.92
N VAL A 143 7.64 3.73 5.11
CA VAL A 143 6.33 4.08 4.53
C VAL A 143 5.86 5.46 4.98
N PHE A 144 5.90 5.76 6.28
CA PHE A 144 5.48 7.05 6.80
C PHE A 144 6.42 8.18 6.39
N SER A 145 7.74 7.95 6.35
CA SER A 145 8.68 9.01 5.97
C SER A 145 8.46 9.46 4.52
N GLU A 146 8.19 8.52 3.62
CA GLU A 146 7.89 8.80 2.21
C GLU A 146 6.49 9.40 2.04
N SER A 147 5.46 8.78 2.61
CA SER A 147 4.07 9.22 2.46
C SER A 147 3.81 10.62 3.03
N PHE A 148 4.54 11.00 4.07
CA PHE A 148 4.35 12.25 4.79
C PHE A 148 5.43 13.31 4.58
N ASP A 149 6.46 12.99 3.78
CA ASP A 149 7.63 13.83 3.56
C ASP A 149 8.20 14.34 4.90
N LEU A 150 8.64 13.40 5.75
CA LEU A 150 9.10 13.69 7.10
C LEU A 150 10.55 14.18 7.11
N SER A 151 10.81 15.31 7.78
CA SER A 151 12.19 15.74 8.08
C SER A 151 12.87 14.76 9.04
N VAL A 152 14.21 14.76 9.10
CA VAL A 152 14.99 13.93 10.03
C VAL A 152 14.51 14.08 11.49
N SER A 153 14.14 15.31 11.89
CA SER A 153 13.63 15.58 13.23
C SER A 153 12.26 14.98 13.48
N GLN A 154 11.38 15.01 12.48
CA GLN A 154 10.05 14.43 12.53
C GLN A 154 10.13 12.89 12.51
N GLN A 155 11.04 12.32 11.73
CA GLN A 155 11.31 10.89 11.72
C GLN A 155 11.76 10.39 13.09
N TYR A 156 12.66 11.12 13.76
CA TYR A 156 13.09 10.80 15.11
C TYR A 156 11.94 10.78 16.12
N VAL A 157 11.07 11.80 16.08
CA VAL A 157 9.88 11.88 16.94
C VAL A 157 8.94 10.70 16.68
N LEU A 158 8.60 10.43 15.41
CA LEU A 158 7.67 9.34 15.07
C LEU A 158 8.21 7.97 15.47
N ARG A 159 9.51 7.74 15.26
CA ARG A 159 10.18 6.49 15.67
C ARG A 159 10.10 6.27 17.17
N ILE A 160 10.32 7.31 17.98
CA ILE A 160 10.16 7.23 19.44
C ILE A 160 8.72 6.90 19.81
N ALA A 161 7.76 7.58 19.17
CA ALA A 161 6.35 7.35 19.44
C ALA A 161 5.92 5.92 19.11
N LEU A 162 6.31 5.39 17.94
CA LEU A 162 6.02 4.01 17.55
C LEU A 162 6.65 3.02 18.53
N LYS A 163 7.94 3.16 18.86
CA LYS A 163 8.59 2.31 19.86
C LYS A 163 7.86 2.31 21.20
N LYS A 164 7.43 3.49 21.65
CA LYS A 164 6.66 3.63 22.88
C LYS A 164 5.29 2.96 22.78
N ALA A 165 4.55 3.16 21.69
CA ALA A 165 3.24 2.54 21.49
C ALA A 165 3.33 1.00 21.49
N TYR A 166 4.33 0.43 20.81
CA TYR A 166 4.55 -1.02 20.76
C TYR A 166 4.95 -1.59 22.12
N THR A 167 5.90 -0.96 22.81
CA THR A 167 6.38 -1.44 24.11
C THR A 167 5.29 -1.35 25.19
N GLU A 168 4.45 -0.32 25.18
CA GLU A 168 3.28 -0.21 26.08
C GLU A 168 2.24 -1.33 25.86
N LYS A 169 2.19 -1.90 24.65
CA LYS A 169 1.34 -3.05 24.32
C LYS A 169 2.03 -4.39 24.51
N GLY A 170 3.25 -4.40 25.04
CA GLY A 170 4.02 -5.60 25.40
C GLY A 170 4.91 -6.14 24.29
N HIS A 171 4.91 -5.55 23.09
CA HIS A 171 5.75 -6.03 22.00
C HIS A 171 7.24 -5.84 22.32
N GLY A 172 8.05 -6.88 22.10
CA GLY A 172 9.48 -6.92 22.42
C GLY A 172 9.81 -7.11 23.90
N MET A 173 8.79 -7.24 24.77
CA MET A 173 8.96 -7.36 26.23
C MET A 173 8.24 -8.57 26.82
N SER A 174 7.15 -9.02 26.21
CA SER A 174 6.23 -10.03 26.73
C SER A 174 5.76 -10.98 25.63
N ASN A 175 5.46 -12.22 25.99
CA ASN A 175 4.82 -13.20 25.09
C ASN A 175 3.32 -12.91 24.88
N TYR A 176 2.73 -12.05 25.72
CA TYR A 176 1.37 -11.57 25.57
C TYR A 176 1.40 -10.12 25.12
N THR A 177 0.91 -9.87 23.90
CA THR A 177 0.84 -8.54 23.30
C THR A 177 -0.60 -8.16 22.98
N LYS A 178 -0.90 -6.87 22.99
CA LYS A 178 -2.18 -6.31 22.53
C LYS A 178 -1.97 -5.61 21.19
N PRO A 179 -2.99 -5.50 20.32
CA PRO A 179 -2.86 -4.70 19.10
C PRO A 179 -2.47 -3.24 19.40
N VAL A 180 -1.61 -2.70 18.56
CA VAL A 180 -1.27 -1.27 18.53
C VAL A 180 -2.27 -0.58 17.62
N THR A 181 -2.76 0.59 18.03
CA THR A 181 -3.74 1.36 17.26
C THR A 181 -3.20 2.74 16.90
N VAL A 182 -3.86 3.42 15.95
CA VAL A 182 -3.55 4.82 15.62
C VAL A 182 -3.63 5.72 16.87
N ASP A 183 -4.58 5.46 17.76
CA ASP A 183 -4.76 6.23 19.00
C ASP A 183 -3.58 6.05 19.96
N ASP A 184 -2.99 4.85 20.01
CA ASP A 184 -1.81 4.58 20.84
C ASP A 184 -0.59 5.35 20.32
N VAL A 185 -0.43 5.46 19.00
CA VAL A 185 0.65 6.26 18.40
C VAL A 185 0.44 7.75 18.69
N ILE A 186 -0.78 8.26 18.56
CA ILE A 186 -1.13 9.66 18.89
C ILE A 186 -0.87 9.96 20.37
N LYS A 187 -1.30 9.06 21.26
CA LYS A 187 -1.00 9.15 22.70
C LYS A 187 0.51 9.20 22.94
N ALA A 188 1.26 8.28 22.33
CA ALA A 188 2.71 8.21 22.47
C ALA A 188 3.39 9.51 22.00
N ILE A 189 2.98 10.09 20.87
CA ILE A 189 3.48 11.39 20.38
C ILE A 189 3.23 12.48 21.43
N ASN A 190 2.00 12.58 21.94
CA ASN A 190 1.61 13.61 22.90
C ASN A 190 2.41 13.54 24.21
N GLU A 191 2.81 12.35 24.63
CA GLU A 191 3.58 12.15 25.86
C GLU A 191 5.09 12.40 25.71
N ILE A 192 5.61 12.59 24.48
CA ILE A 192 7.02 12.94 24.27
C ILE A 192 7.30 14.31 24.89
N ARG A 193 8.29 14.36 25.79
CA ARG A 193 8.79 15.61 26.37
C ARG A 193 9.72 16.31 25.38
N THR A 194 9.57 17.62 25.28
CA THR A 194 10.38 18.49 24.42
C THR A 194 11.05 19.57 25.25
N TYR A 195 12.30 19.88 24.95
CA TYR A 195 13.12 20.82 25.70
C TYR A 195 13.41 22.11 24.93
N SER A 196 13.07 22.16 23.64
CA SER A 196 13.24 23.33 22.77
C SER A 196 11.99 23.59 21.92
N GLY A 197 11.86 24.83 21.43
CA GLY A 197 10.78 25.19 20.51
C GLY A 197 10.85 24.42 19.18
N TRP A 198 12.04 24.07 18.71
CA TRP A 198 12.22 23.30 17.48
C TRP A 198 11.81 21.83 17.64
N GLU A 199 12.07 21.23 18.80
CA GLU A 199 11.55 19.89 19.14
C GLU A 199 10.02 19.91 19.26
N GLN A 200 9.47 20.96 19.87
CA GLN A 200 8.02 21.12 19.97
C GLN A 200 7.36 21.25 18.60
N GLU A 201 7.96 22.03 17.68
CA GLU A 201 7.43 22.16 16.32
C GLU A 201 7.52 20.84 15.56
N SER A 202 8.64 20.11 15.66
CA SER A 202 8.79 18.78 15.05
C SER A 202 7.73 17.81 15.58
N LYS A 203 7.48 17.82 16.89
CA LYS A 203 6.42 17.02 17.53
C LYS A 203 5.03 17.38 17.01
N LEU A 204 4.69 18.67 16.99
CA LEU A 204 3.38 19.13 16.49
C LEU A 204 3.20 18.82 15.00
N ALA A 205 4.27 18.90 14.20
CA ALA A 205 4.22 18.55 12.79
C ALA A 205 3.97 17.06 12.55
N VAL A 206 4.57 16.16 13.36
CA VAL A 206 4.25 14.73 13.31
C VAL A 206 2.81 14.50 13.75
N LEU A 207 2.39 15.12 14.87
CA LEU A 207 1.03 14.98 15.38
C LEU A 207 -0.01 15.37 14.33
N ARG A 208 0.15 16.52 13.66
CA ARG A 208 -0.75 16.97 12.59
C ARG A 208 -0.89 15.95 11.46
N ARG A 209 0.18 15.24 11.10
CA ARG A 209 0.15 14.26 10.01
C ARG A 209 -0.47 12.93 10.43
N VAL A 210 -0.10 12.42 11.61
CA VAL A 210 -0.71 11.19 12.14
C VAL A 210 -2.18 11.40 12.49
N SER A 211 -2.56 12.58 12.97
CA SER A 211 -3.97 12.94 13.21
C SER A 211 -4.81 12.88 11.94
N LYS A 212 -4.26 13.17 10.74
CA LYS A 212 -5.01 12.96 9.49
C LYS A 212 -5.45 11.51 9.30
N ILE A 213 -4.65 10.53 9.75
CA ILE A 213 -5.07 9.12 9.72
C ILE A 213 -6.25 8.91 10.68
N ALA A 214 -6.19 9.49 11.89
CA ALA A 214 -7.23 9.35 12.91
C ALA A 214 -8.54 10.06 12.57
N ASP A 215 -8.46 11.18 11.87
CA ASP A 215 -9.59 12.05 11.55
C ASP A 215 -10.32 11.61 10.27
N THR A 216 -9.79 10.61 9.54
CA THR A 216 -10.39 10.03 8.34
C THR A 216 -11.02 8.67 8.64
N GLY A 217 -11.82 8.15 7.70
CA GLY A 217 -12.28 6.76 7.72
C GLY A 217 -11.14 5.71 7.69
N LEU A 218 -9.88 6.11 7.41
CA LEU A 218 -8.72 5.21 7.50
C LEU A 218 -8.54 4.68 8.93
N LYS A 219 -8.84 5.48 9.95
CA LYS A 219 -8.78 5.02 11.34
C LYS A 219 -9.63 3.77 11.56
N ASN A 220 -10.85 3.76 11.02
CA ASN A 220 -11.78 2.64 11.18
C ASN A 220 -11.22 1.40 10.49
N LEU A 221 -10.65 1.54 9.29
CA LEU A 221 -10.00 0.43 8.58
C LEU A 221 -8.80 -0.13 9.36
N LEU A 222 -7.96 0.75 9.90
CA LEU A 222 -6.72 0.34 10.59
C LEU A 222 -6.98 -0.26 11.98
N ASN A 223 -7.98 0.26 12.69
CA ASN A 223 -8.30 -0.16 14.05
C ASN A 223 -9.48 -1.15 14.12
N ALA A 224 -9.97 -1.65 12.98
CA ALA A 224 -11.10 -2.56 12.91
C ALA A 224 -10.89 -3.79 13.81
N SER A 225 -11.97 -4.23 14.46
CA SER A 225 -11.94 -5.42 15.32
C SER A 225 -11.80 -6.70 14.49
N GLN A 226 -12.45 -6.72 13.32
CA GLN A 226 -12.31 -7.79 12.34
C GLN A 226 -11.34 -7.33 11.25
N LYS A 227 -10.44 -8.23 10.84
CA LYS A 227 -9.34 -7.89 9.95
C LYS A 227 -9.18 -8.94 8.87
N VAL A 228 -8.80 -8.48 7.68
CA VAL A 228 -8.17 -9.32 6.67
C VAL A 228 -6.77 -9.64 7.18
N GLY A 229 -6.51 -10.93 7.45
CA GLY A 229 -5.15 -11.38 7.74
C GLY A 229 -4.24 -11.20 6.52
N PHE A 230 -2.97 -10.88 6.74
CA PHE A 230 -2.00 -10.73 5.64
C PHE A 230 -1.97 -11.94 4.69
N ASP A 231 -2.13 -13.15 5.23
CA ASP A 231 -2.20 -14.38 4.44
C ASP A 231 -3.43 -14.44 3.52
N ASN A 232 -4.55 -13.83 3.92
CA ASN A 232 -5.78 -13.80 3.15
C ASN A 232 -5.73 -12.77 2.02
N LEU A 233 -4.91 -11.71 2.14
CA LEU A 233 -4.73 -10.70 1.08
C LEU A 233 -4.28 -11.30 -0.26
N THR A 234 -3.64 -12.48 -0.24
CA THR A 234 -3.14 -13.18 -1.43
C THR A 234 -4.00 -14.37 -1.86
N LYS A 235 -5.02 -14.74 -1.07
CA LYS A 235 -5.81 -15.97 -1.24
C LYS A 235 -7.30 -15.71 -1.46
N GLU A 236 -7.71 -14.45 -1.40
CA GLU A 236 -9.10 -14.05 -1.56
C GLU A 236 -9.20 -12.89 -2.54
N ASN A 237 -10.36 -12.77 -3.18
CA ASN A 237 -10.68 -11.60 -4.00
C ASN A 237 -11.08 -10.46 -3.06
N ILE A 238 -10.34 -9.35 -3.07
CA ILE A 238 -10.53 -8.26 -2.12
C ILE A 238 -10.64 -6.93 -2.87
N ILE A 239 -11.62 -6.13 -2.48
CA ILE A 239 -11.79 -4.75 -2.94
C ILE A 239 -11.80 -3.85 -1.71
N ILE A 240 -10.82 -2.96 -1.62
CA ILE A 240 -10.77 -1.90 -0.62
C ILE A 240 -11.35 -0.64 -1.27
N ASP A 241 -12.60 -0.32 -0.92
CA ASP A 241 -13.28 0.87 -1.40
C ASP A 241 -12.83 2.09 -0.60
N LEU A 242 -12.10 2.97 -1.27
CA LEU A 242 -11.57 4.21 -0.73
C LEU A 242 -12.37 5.44 -1.21
N GLY A 243 -13.36 5.28 -2.09
CA GLY A 243 -14.12 6.41 -2.64
C GLY A 243 -14.87 7.19 -1.56
N LYS A 244 -15.22 6.51 -0.47
CA LYS A 244 -15.86 7.14 0.69
C LYS A 244 -14.91 7.94 1.58
N LEU A 245 -13.59 7.80 1.41
CA LEU A 245 -12.60 8.61 2.14
C LEU A 245 -12.44 10.00 1.54
N SER A 246 -12.73 10.17 0.25
CA SER A 246 -12.57 11.45 -0.45
C SER A 246 -13.72 12.43 -0.25
N ASP A 247 -14.93 11.95 0.07
CA ASP A 247 -16.11 12.80 0.25
C ASP A 247 -16.10 13.61 1.58
N ASP A 248 -15.27 13.22 2.55
CA ASP A 248 -15.13 13.93 3.83
C ASP A 248 -14.17 15.15 3.76
N TYR A 249 -13.59 15.44 2.59
CA TYR A 249 -12.59 16.52 2.42
C TYR A 249 -12.80 17.43 1.20
N ALA A 250 -14.02 17.47 0.64
CA ALA A 250 -14.42 18.48 -0.34
C ALA A 250 -14.96 19.77 0.33
#